data_AF-A0AAD8EBX7-F1
#
_entry.id   AF-A0AAD8EBX7-F1
#
_cell.length_a   1.000
_cell.length_b   1.000
_cell.length_c   1.000
_cell.angle_alpha   90.00
_cell.angle_beta   90.00
_cell.angle_gamma   90.00
#
_symmetry.space_group_name_H-M   'P 1'
#
loop_
_entity.id
_entity.type
_entity.pdbx_description
1 polymer ?
#
loop_
_entity_poly.entity_id
_entity_poly.type
_entity_poly.pdbx_seq_one_letter_code
_entity_poly.pdbx_strand_id
1 'polypeptide(L)'
;ESTMADIISYLKRSSFSHLLLAITFFVSGLIVNLIQALLYYGLRPSSKYLYRKINYYVCYSLYCQLVFVAEWWASTDLILYIDKEDLKKYFGKEHGYLIMNHRYEVDWLMGWILCDRVNILGNCKTYAKKSIRYVPTMGWAWMFAESIFLERNWEKDKETIWRQIKELVNHPDPMW
;
A
#
# COMPACT_ATOMS: atom_id res chain seq x y z
N GLU A 1 9.48 -34.31 -6.59
CA GLU A 1 9.43 -32.86 -6.85
C GLU A 1 8.36 -32.46 -7.88
N SER A 2 8.16 -33.18 -8.98
CA SER A 2 7.11 -32.88 -9.99
C SER A 2 5.69 -32.81 -9.40
N THR A 3 5.30 -33.77 -8.57
CA THR A 3 3.92 -33.87 -8.03
C THR A 3 3.50 -32.64 -7.21
N MET A 4 4.40 -32.03 -6.44
CA MET A 4 4.07 -30.84 -5.64
C MET A 4 3.92 -29.60 -6.52
N ALA A 5 4.80 -29.43 -7.50
CA ALA A 5 4.72 -28.33 -8.46
C ALA A 5 3.42 -28.40 -9.28
N ASP A 6 3.01 -29.62 -9.67
CA ASP A 6 1.77 -29.86 -10.40
C ASP A 6 0.54 -29.51 -9.55
N ILE A 7 0.53 -29.90 -8.27
CA ILE A 7 -0.55 -29.54 -7.33
C ILE A 7 -0.63 -28.02 -7.15
N ILE A 8 0.50 -27.34 -6.96
CA ILE A 8 0.52 -25.87 -6.80
C ILE A 8 0.01 -25.18 -8.07
N SER A 9 0.47 -25.63 -9.25
CA SER A 9 -0.01 -25.10 -10.54
C SER A 9 -1.52 -25.30 -10.71
N TYR A 10 -2.05 -26.46 -10.33
CA TYR A 10 -3.48 -26.73 -10.36
C TYR A 10 -4.26 -25.79 -9.42
N LEU A 11 -3.80 -25.64 -8.17
CA LEU A 11 -4.42 -24.73 -7.20
C LEU A 11 -4.39 -23.28 -7.69
N LYS A 12 -3.27 -22.82 -8.23
CA LYS A 12 -3.11 -21.46 -8.77
C LYS A 12 -4.04 -21.15 -9.95
N ARG A 13 -4.52 -22.16 -10.68
CA ARG A 13 -5.45 -21.99 -11.80
C ARG A 13 -6.92 -22.18 -11.38
N SER A 14 -7.16 -22.71 -10.19
CA SER A 14 -8.51 -23.04 -9.73
C SER A 14 -9.29 -21.79 -9.35
N SER A 15 -10.49 -21.64 -9.93
CA SER A 15 -11.44 -20.58 -9.55
C SER A 15 -11.83 -20.63 -8.07
N PHE A 16 -11.82 -21.81 -7.46
CA PHE A 16 -12.09 -21.96 -6.04
C PHE A 16 -11.02 -21.26 -5.20
N SER A 17 -9.74 -21.44 -5.53
CA SER A 17 -8.64 -20.78 -4.84
C SER A 17 -8.66 -19.26 -5.04
N HIS A 18 -8.98 -18.79 -6.26
CA HIS A 18 -9.17 -17.36 -6.53
C HIS A 18 -10.31 -16.76 -5.70
N LEU A 19 -11.44 -17.48 -5.59
CA LEU A 19 -12.57 -17.06 -4.76
C LEU A 19 -12.18 -16.98 -3.28
N LEU A 20 -11.44 -17.96 -2.77
CA LEU A 20 -10.93 -17.93 -1.39
C LEU A 20 -10.03 -16.71 -1.14
N LEU A 21 -9.08 -16.44 -2.04
CA LEU A 21 -8.22 -15.25 -1.94
C LEU A 21 -9.04 -13.96 -1.94
N ALA A 22 -10.04 -13.85 -2.81
CA ALA A 22 -10.92 -12.69 -2.87
C ALA A 22 -11.72 -12.54 -1.57
N ILE A 23 -12.34 -13.60 -1.05
CA ILE A 23 -13.09 -13.57 0.21
C ILE A 23 -12.17 -13.17 1.37
N THR A 24 -10.98 -13.75 1.46
CA THR A 24 -10.00 -13.41 2.48
C THR A 24 -9.63 -11.92 2.40
N PHE A 25 -9.36 -11.40 1.21
CA PHE A 25 -9.02 -10.00 1.00
C PHE A 25 -10.16 -9.07 1.41
N PHE A 26 -11.40 -9.34 0.97
CA PHE A 26 -12.52 -8.46 1.28
C PHE A 26 -12.92 -8.52 2.76
N VAL A 27 -12.98 -9.70 3.36
CA VAL A 27 -13.34 -9.86 4.78
C VAL A 27 -12.27 -9.23 5.67
N SER A 28 -10.99 -9.54 5.44
CA SER A 28 -9.90 -8.94 6.21
C SER A 28 -9.82 -7.42 5.98
N GLY A 29 -10.04 -6.95 4.76
CA GLY A 29 -10.12 -5.53 4.42
C GLY A 29 -11.17 -4.79 5.24
N LEU A 30 -12.38 -5.33 5.32
CA LEU A 30 -13.45 -4.73 6.13
C LEU A 30 -13.11 -4.68 7.62
N ILE A 31 -12.48 -5.73 8.17
CA ILE A 31 -12.00 -5.76 9.55
C ILE A 31 -10.92 -4.70 9.76
N VAL A 32 -9.95 -4.63 8.85
CA VAL A 32 -8.88 -3.61 8.85
C VAL A 32 -9.49 -2.21 8.81
N ASN A 33 -10.45 -1.92 7.94
CA ASN A 33 -11.09 -0.62 7.87
C ASN A 33 -11.84 -0.25 9.15
N LEU A 34 -12.49 -1.23 9.79
CA LEU A 34 -13.14 -0.99 11.09
C LEU A 34 -12.10 -0.58 12.14
N ILE A 35 -10.98 -1.31 12.23
CA ILE A 35 -9.88 -0.96 13.13
C ILE A 35 -9.34 0.44 12.80
N GLN A 36 -9.11 0.74 11.52
CA GLN A 36 -8.63 2.05 11.08
C GLN A 36 -9.60 3.18 11.43
N ALA A 37 -10.91 2.96 11.28
CA ALA A 37 -11.92 3.94 11.67
C ALA A 37 -11.88 4.19 13.19
N LEU A 38 -11.79 3.14 14.01
CA LEU A 38 -11.65 3.27 15.46
C LEU A 38 -10.38 4.04 15.84
N LEU A 39 -9.24 3.74 15.18
CA LEU A 39 -7.99 4.47 15.39
C LEU A 39 -8.09 5.94 14.93
N TYR A 40 -8.75 6.20 13.80
CA TYR A 40 -8.85 7.54 13.22
C TYR A 40 -9.76 8.46 14.04
N TYR A 41 -10.89 7.95 14.53
CA TYR A 41 -11.81 8.76 15.34
C TYR A 41 -11.46 8.75 16.84
N GLY A 42 -10.84 7.69 17.35
CA GLY A 42 -10.46 7.56 18.75
C GLY A 42 -9.05 8.06 19.06
N LEU A 43 -8.03 7.50 18.40
CA LEU A 43 -6.62 7.73 18.77
C LEU A 43 -6.01 8.95 18.09
N ARG A 44 -6.31 9.18 16.81
CA ARG A 44 -5.71 10.27 16.00
C ARG A 44 -5.93 11.67 16.59
N PRO A 45 -7.10 12.04 17.16
CA PRO A 45 -7.28 13.36 17.77
C PRO A 45 -6.38 13.60 18.98
N SER A 46 -6.09 12.55 19.75
CA SER A 46 -5.24 12.63 20.95
C SER A 46 -3.75 12.53 20.62
N SER A 47 -3.37 11.66 19.67
CA SER A 47 -1.98 11.47 19.26
C SER A 47 -1.88 10.99 17.82
N LYS A 48 -1.55 11.92 16.91
CA LYS A 48 -1.19 11.60 15.51
C LYS A 48 0.01 10.66 15.44
N TYR A 49 0.97 10.79 16.37
CA TYR A 49 2.16 9.94 16.43
C TYR A 49 1.78 8.47 16.67
N LEU A 50 1.02 8.18 17.74
CA LEU A 50 0.60 6.81 18.05
C LEU A 50 -0.32 6.26 16.97
N TYR A 51 -1.23 7.10 16.46
CA TYR A 51 -2.06 6.75 15.31
C TYR A 51 -1.24 6.25 14.14
N ARG A 52 -0.24 7.02 13.67
CA ARG A 52 0.62 6.65 12.54
C ARG A 52 1.43 5.38 12.82
N LYS A 53 2.00 5.24 14.02
CA LYS A 53 2.78 4.07 14.44
C LYS A 53 1.96 2.78 14.41
N ILE A 54 0.74 2.80 14.94
CA ILE A 54 -0.13 1.62 14.96
C ILE A 54 -0.71 1.37 13.57
N ASN A 55 -1.16 2.43 12.89
CA ASN A 55 -1.78 2.34 11.58
C ASN A 55 -0.80 1.79 10.52
N TYR A 56 0.51 1.96 10.69
CA TYR A 56 1.52 1.27 9.88
C TYR A 56 1.25 -0.24 9.78
N TYR A 57 1.11 -0.92 10.93
CA TYR A 57 0.90 -2.37 10.97
C TYR A 57 -0.49 -2.77 10.43
N VAL A 58 -1.48 -1.91 10.66
CA VAL A 58 -2.85 -2.12 10.16
C VAL A 58 -2.90 -1.98 8.64
N CYS A 59 -2.18 -1.01 8.06
CA CYS A 59 -2.01 -0.90 6.61
C CYS A 59 -1.22 -2.08 6.05
N TYR A 60 -0.10 -2.43 6.70
CA TYR A 60 0.75 -3.54 6.29
C TYR A 60 -0.04 -4.85 6.14
N SER A 61 -0.89 -5.19 7.11
CA SER A 61 -1.66 -6.44 7.10
C SER A 61 -2.64 -6.57 5.92
N LEU A 62 -3.08 -5.46 5.34
CA LEU A 62 -3.88 -5.45 4.11
C LEU A 62 -2.99 -5.43 2.87
N TYR A 63 -1.96 -4.59 2.86
CA TYR A 63 -1.14 -4.36 1.66
C TYR A 63 -0.28 -5.58 1.33
N CYS A 64 0.22 -6.30 2.34
CA CYS A 64 1.03 -7.50 2.14
C CYS A 64 0.26 -8.62 1.43
N GLN A 65 -1.08 -8.63 1.49
CA GLN A 65 -1.91 -9.61 0.76
C GLN A 65 -1.81 -9.39 -0.76
N LEU A 66 -1.76 -8.13 -1.20
CA LEU A 66 -1.60 -7.80 -2.62
C LEU A 66 -0.16 -8.05 -3.09
N VAL A 67 0.83 -7.76 -2.25
CA VAL A 67 2.24 -8.14 -2.50
C VAL A 67 2.37 -9.65 -2.62
N PHE A 68 1.74 -10.42 -1.72
CA PHE A 68 1.69 -11.89 -1.79
C PHE A 68 1.06 -12.39 -3.10
N VAL A 69 -0.06 -11.79 -3.54
CA VAL A 69 -0.68 -12.16 -4.81
C VAL A 69 0.24 -11.85 -6.00
N ALA A 70 0.96 -10.73 -5.97
CA ALA A 70 1.87 -10.37 -7.05
C ALA A 70 3.08 -11.31 -7.11
N GLU A 71 3.85 -11.39 -6.02
CA GLU A 71 5.12 -12.11 -6.01
C GLU A 71 4.91 -13.62 -5.92
N TRP A 72 4.16 -14.08 -4.91
CA TRP A 72 4.04 -15.52 -4.66
C TRP A 72 2.99 -16.18 -5.54
N TRP A 73 1.81 -15.59 -5.70
CA TRP A 73 0.73 -16.21 -6.49
C TRP A 73 1.00 -16.09 -7.99
N ALA A 74 1.21 -14.87 -8.49
CA ALA A 74 1.41 -14.59 -9.90
C ALA A 74 2.86 -14.80 -10.38
N SER A 75 3.81 -15.09 -9.48
CA SER A 75 5.22 -15.31 -9.82
C SER A 75 5.86 -14.08 -10.49
N THR A 76 5.55 -12.90 -9.96
CA THR A 76 6.09 -11.63 -10.45
C THR A 76 7.44 -11.35 -9.81
N ASP A 77 8.46 -11.11 -10.63
CA ASP A 77 9.79 -10.71 -10.18
C ASP A 77 10.01 -9.19 -10.35
N LEU A 78 10.45 -8.53 -9.28
CA LEU A 78 10.93 -7.15 -9.32
C LEU A 78 12.45 -7.12 -9.45
N ILE A 79 12.96 -6.59 -10.56
CA ILE A 79 14.40 -6.38 -10.77
C ILE A 79 14.72 -4.89 -10.60
N LEU A 80 15.48 -4.57 -9.54
CA LEU A 80 15.92 -3.20 -9.26
C LEU A 80 17.39 -3.02 -9.67
N TYR A 81 17.64 -2.07 -10.57
CA TYR A 81 18.99 -1.64 -10.94
C TYR A 81 19.36 -0.40 -10.13
N ILE A 82 20.23 -0.58 -9.14
CA ILE A 82 20.68 0.49 -8.24
C ILE A 82 22.08 0.18 -7.70
N ASP A 83 22.82 1.22 -7.32
CA ASP A 83 24.01 1.06 -6.51
C ASP A 83 23.69 0.45 -5.12
N LYS A 84 24.48 -0.54 -4.70
CA LYS A 84 24.22 -1.29 -3.46
C LYS A 84 24.46 -0.44 -2.20
N GLU A 85 25.38 0.51 -2.26
CA GLU A 85 25.67 1.43 -1.17
C GLU A 85 24.51 2.40 -0.99
N ASP A 86 23.97 2.93 -2.09
CA ASP A 86 22.80 3.81 -2.07
C ASP A 86 21.55 3.10 -1.53
N LEU A 87 21.30 1.87 -1.98
CA LEU A 87 20.22 1.04 -1.45
C LEU A 87 20.36 0.85 0.06
N LYS A 88 21.55 0.53 0.55
CA LYS A 88 21.79 0.34 1.99
C LYS A 88 21.67 1.64 2.77
N LYS A 89 22.06 2.78 2.19
CA LYS A 89 22.15 4.05 2.90
C LYS A 89 20.81 4.80 2.96
N TYR A 90 20.05 4.82 1.87
CA TYR A 90 18.89 5.70 1.73
C TYR A 90 17.55 4.94 1.71
N PHE A 91 17.48 3.77 1.08
CA PHE A 91 16.20 3.12 0.81
C PHE A 91 15.53 2.61 2.09
N GLY A 92 14.27 3.02 2.31
CA GLY A 92 13.51 2.73 3.52
C GLY A 92 13.96 3.48 4.79
N LYS A 93 14.96 4.37 4.69
CA LYS A 93 15.55 5.08 5.85
C LYS A 93 15.23 6.57 5.90
N GLU A 94 14.73 7.12 4.81
CA GLU A 94 14.29 8.51 4.70
C GLU A 94 12.93 8.60 4.00
N HIS A 95 12.29 9.76 4.12
CA HIS A 95 11.13 10.06 3.30
C HIS A 95 11.53 10.10 1.83
N GLY A 96 10.75 9.43 0.99
CA GLY A 96 11.00 9.33 -0.44
C GLY A 96 9.80 9.80 -1.23
N TYR A 97 10.02 10.10 -2.50
CA TYR A 97 8.94 10.31 -3.45
C TYR A 97 9.22 9.44 -4.67
N LEU A 98 8.41 8.42 -4.88
CA LEU A 98 8.55 7.55 -6.05
C LEU A 98 7.86 8.19 -7.26
N ILE A 99 8.66 8.62 -8.23
CA ILE A 99 8.16 9.05 -9.55
C ILE A 99 8.37 7.90 -10.52
N MET A 100 7.29 7.44 -11.14
CA MET A 100 7.34 6.34 -12.10
C MET A 100 6.48 6.65 -13.32
N ASN A 101 6.88 6.13 -14.48
CA ASN A 101 5.98 6.04 -15.62
C ASN A 101 4.82 5.09 -15.28
N HIS A 102 3.61 5.42 -15.74
CA HIS A 102 2.42 4.62 -15.51
C HIS A 102 1.82 4.18 -16.86
N ARG A 103 2.12 2.95 -17.26
CA ARG A 103 1.68 2.32 -18.52
C ARG A 103 0.58 1.29 -18.29
N TYR A 104 0.62 0.55 -17.18
CA TYR A 104 -0.34 -0.50 -16.85
C TYR A 104 -1.02 -0.24 -15.52
N GLU A 105 -2.24 -0.77 -15.36
CA GLU A 105 -3.07 -0.54 -14.18
C GLU A 105 -2.44 -1.03 -12.87
N VAL A 106 -1.53 -2.00 -12.94
CA VAL A 106 -0.88 -2.63 -11.78
C VAL A 106 0.52 -2.11 -11.49
N ASP A 107 1.01 -1.08 -12.20
CA ASP A 107 2.39 -0.59 -12.03
C ASP A 107 2.69 -0.14 -10.58
N TRP A 108 1.69 0.40 -9.89
CA TRP A 108 1.82 0.82 -8.48
C TRP A 108 2.18 -0.34 -7.55
N LEU A 109 1.80 -1.57 -7.91
CA LEU A 109 2.09 -2.76 -7.12
C LEU A 109 3.58 -3.10 -7.14
N MET A 110 4.32 -2.74 -8.21
CA MET A 110 5.78 -2.87 -8.25
C MET A 110 6.44 -1.94 -7.22
N GLY A 111 5.90 -0.73 -7.05
CA GLY A 111 6.32 0.18 -5.99
C GLY A 111 6.04 -0.39 -4.59
N TRP A 112 4.92 -1.10 -4.41
CA TRP A 112 4.60 -1.75 -3.14
C TRP A 112 5.51 -2.94 -2.83
N ILE A 113 5.84 -3.76 -3.83
CA ILE A 113 6.84 -4.83 -3.68
C ILE A 113 8.17 -4.22 -3.22
N LEU A 114 8.64 -3.14 -3.86
CA LEU A 114 9.85 -2.43 -3.43
C LEU A 114 9.75 -1.94 -1.99
N CYS A 115 8.64 -1.32 -1.62
CA CYS A 115 8.38 -0.84 -0.26
C CYS A 115 8.36 -1.96 0.79
N ASP A 116 7.88 -3.16 0.43
CA ASP A 116 7.93 -4.34 1.30
C ASP A 116 9.38 -4.78 1.55
N ARG A 117 10.20 -4.85 0.48
CA ARG A 117 11.63 -5.21 0.58
C ARG A 117 12.44 -4.27 1.47
N VAL A 118 12.00 -3.01 1.63
CA VAL A 118 12.69 -2.00 2.44
C VAL A 118 11.93 -1.66 3.73
N ASN A 119 10.95 -2.48 4.13
CA ASN A 119 10.20 -2.40 5.39
C ASN A 119 9.42 -1.10 5.62
N ILE A 120 8.84 -0.53 4.56
CA ILE A 120 8.02 0.68 4.65
C ILE A 120 6.62 0.52 4.03
N LEU A 121 6.23 -0.68 3.62
CA LEU A 121 4.95 -0.93 2.93
C LEU A 121 3.76 -0.31 3.66
N GLY A 122 3.66 -0.44 4.99
CA GLY A 122 2.56 0.16 5.76
C GLY A 122 2.49 1.69 5.72
N ASN A 123 3.57 2.36 5.32
CA ASN A 123 3.68 3.81 5.19
C ASN A 123 3.68 4.31 3.74
N CYS A 124 3.49 3.44 2.74
CA CYS A 124 3.37 3.91 1.37
C CYS A 124 2.12 4.79 1.20
N LYS A 125 2.27 5.94 0.55
CA LYS A 125 1.20 6.87 0.22
C LYS A 125 0.98 6.86 -1.28
N THR A 126 -0.24 7.16 -1.70
CA THR A 126 -0.58 7.14 -3.13
C THR A 126 -1.32 8.41 -3.51
N TYR A 127 -1.00 8.92 -4.68
CA TYR A 127 -1.79 9.93 -5.37
C TYR A 127 -2.86 9.23 -6.21
N ALA A 128 -4.09 9.19 -5.70
CA ALA A 128 -5.20 8.46 -6.30
C ALA A 128 -6.27 9.40 -6.87
N LYS A 129 -7.07 8.91 -7.83
CA LYS A 129 -8.28 9.61 -8.27
C LYS A 129 -9.24 9.76 -7.08
N LYS A 130 -9.87 10.92 -6.92
CA LYS A 130 -10.84 11.17 -5.83
C LYS A 130 -11.97 10.16 -5.79
N SER A 131 -12.40 9.60 -6.92
CA SER A 131 -13.41 8.54 -6.95
C SER A 131 -12.98 7.25 -6.25
N ILE A 132 -11.68 6.93 -6.21
CA ILE A 132 -11.17 5.71 -5.59
C ILE A 132 -11.42 5.71 -4.08
N ARG A 133 -11.54 6.89 -3.45
CA ARG A 133 -11.83 7.00 -2.01
C ARG A 133 -13.12 6.29 -1.58
N TYR A 134 -14.04 6.06 -2.51
CA TYR A 134 -15.34 5.43 -2.26
C TYR A 134 -15.32 3.92 -2.50
N VAL A 135 -14.22 3.38 -3.04
CA VAL A 135 -14.06 1.94 -3.23
C VAL A 135 -13.89 1.29 -1.86
N PRO A 136 -14.75 0.32 -1.48
CA PRO A 136 -14.63 -0.40 -0.23
C PRO A 136 -13.27 -1.08 -0.11
N THR A 137 -12.83 -1.38 1.12
CA THR A 137 -11.51 -1.96 1.41
C THR A 137 -10.35 -1.01 1.13
N MET A 138 -9.86 -0.96 -0.11
CA MET A 138 -8.68 -0.22 -0.50
C MET A 138 -8.86 1.30 -0.47
N GLY A 139 -9.96 1.81 -1.00
CA GLY A 139 -10.22 3.26 -1.02
C GLY A 139 -10.32 3.85 0.38
N TRP A 140 -10.99 3.13 1.27
CA TRP A 140 -11.09 3.48 2.69
C TRP A 140 -9.74 3.31 3.41
N ALA A 141 -9.01 2.24 3.11
CA ALA A 141 -7.69 2.02 3.70
C ALA A 141 -6.72 3.13 3.34
N TRP A 142 -6.74 3.61 2.10
CA TRP A 142 -5.95 4.75 1.66
C TRP A 142 -6.41 6.07 2.29
N MET A 143 -7.71 6.24 2.52
CA MET A 143 -8.22 7.41 3.25
C MET A 143 -7.68 7.46 4.68
N PHE A 144 -7.74 6.35 5.39
CA PHE A 144 -7.17 6.25 6.74
C PHE A 144 -5.63 6.24 6.71
N ALA A 145 -4.99 5.78 5.64
CA ALA A 145 -3.55 5.89 5.49
C ALA A 145 -3.06 7.33 5.21
N GLU A 146 -3.94 8.34 5.19
CA GLU A 146 -3.58 9.73 4.85
C GLU A 146 -3.01 9.86 3.41
N SER A 147 -3.45 8.99 2.47
CA SER A 147 -3.13 9.10 1.04
C SER A 147 -3.80 10.31 0.39
N ILE A 148 -3.28 10.73 -0.77
CA ILE A 148 -3.66 11.98 -1.42
C ILE A 148 -4.63 11.70 -2.56
N PHE A 149 -5.84 12.26 -2.48
CA PHE A 149 -6.89 12.09 -3.47
C PHE A 149 -7.07 13.35 -4.32
N LEU A 150 -7.01 13.21 -5.64
CA LEU A 150 -7.00 14.31 -6.60
C LEU A 150 -8.25 14.35 -7.48
N GLU A 151 -8.73 15.55 -7.79
CA GLU A 151 -9.86 15.81 -8.70
C GLU A 151 -9.48 15.72 -10.19
N ARG A 152 -8.19 15.62 -10.52
CA ARG A 152 -7.66 15.74 -11.89
C ARG A 152 -7.86 17.14 -12.46
N ASN A 153 -7.75 18.13 -11.58
CA ASN A 153 -7.81 19.54 -11.92
C ASN A 153 -6.76 20.30 -11.11
N TRP A 154 -5.74 20.82 -11.79
CA TRP A 154 -4.59 21.46 -11.14
C TRP A 154 -4.97 22.59 -10.20
N GLU A 155 -5.89 23.47 -10.61
CA GLU A 155 -6.30 24.62 -9.82
C GLU A 155 -6.93 24.22 -8.48
N LYS A 156 -7.67 23.11 -8.46
CA LYS A 156 -8.26 22.55 -7.24
C LYS A 156 -7.25 21.72 -6.43
N ASP A 157 -6.38 21.00 -7.13
CA ASP A 157 -5.51 20.01 -6.53
C ASP A 157 -4.25 20.64 -5.89
N LYS A 158 -3.75 21.76 -6.42
CA LYS A 158 -2.51 22.41 -5.94
C LYS A 158 -2.53 22.71 -4.44
N GLU A 159 -3.65 23.22 -3.92
CA GLU A 159 -3.80 23.53 -2.50
C GLU A 159 -3.92 22.26 -1.65
N THR A 160 -4.63 21.24 -2.17
CA THR A 160 -4.78 19.94 -1.51
C THR A 160 -3.43 19.24 -1.37
N ILE A 161 -2.65 19.23 -2.46
CA ILE A 161 -1.29 18.67 -2.50
C ILE A 161 -0.40 19.40 -1.49
N TRP A 162 -0.38 20.73 -1.52
CA TRP A 162 0.44 21.53 -0.61
C TRP A 162 0.16 21.26 0.86
N ARG A 163 -1.13 21.21 1.25
CA ARG A 163 -1.53 20.91 2.63
C ARG A 163 -1.13 19.50 3.03
N GLN A 164 -1.32 18.51 2.17
CA GLN A 164 -0.98 17.12 2.47
C GLN A 164 0.52 16.93 2.61
N ILE A 165 1.33 17.48 1.70
CA ILE A 165 2.79 17.41 1.80
C ILE A 165 3.27 17.98 3.13
N LYS A 166 2.73 19.13 3.59
CA LYS A 166 3.07 19.68 4.91
C LYS A 166 2.76 18.74 6.07
N GLU A 167 1.65 17.99 6.00
CA GLU A 167 1.30 17.00 7.03
C GLU A 167 2.17 15.74 6.97
N LEU A 168 2.56 15.32 5.76
CA LEU A 168 3.39 14.14 5.53
C LEU A 168 4.86 14.39 5.91
N VAL A 169 5.41 15.59 5.69
CA VAL A 169 6.76 15.95 6.15
C VAL A 169 6.91 15.81 7.67
N ASN A 170 5.81 15.90 8.43
CA ASN A 170 5.78 15.71 9.87
C ASN A 170 5.51 14.25 10.30
N HIS A 171 5.64 13.28 9.39
CA HIS A 171 5.46 11.86 9.72
C HIS A 171 6.68 11.33 10.49
N PRO A 172 6.48 10.56 11.58
CA PRO A 172 7.59 10.16 12.46
C PRO A 172 8.50 9.08 11.86
N ASP A 173 8.04 8.40 10.81
CA ASP A 173 8.73 7.29 10.16
C ASP A 173 8.89 7.53 8.67
N PRO A 174 9.92 6.93 8.03
CA PRO A 174 10.07 6.92 6.58
C PRO A 174 8.77 6.56 5.86
N MET A 175 8.47 7.33 4.81
CA MET A 175 7.24 7.23 4.03
C MET A 175 7.50 7.58 2.58
N TRP A 176 6.91 6.81 1.67
CA TRP A 176 7.18 6.86 0.24
C TRP A 176 5.89 6.98 -0.56
#